data_AF-A0A531M4T0-F1
#
_entry.id   AF-A0A531M4T0-F1
#
_cell.length_a   1.000
_cell.length_b   1.000
_cell.length_c   1.000
_cell.angle_alpha   90.00
_cell.angle_beta   90.00
_cell.angle_gamma   90.00
#
_symmetry.space_group_name_H-M   'P 1'
#
loop_
_entity.id
_entity.type
_entity.pdbx_description
1 polymer ?
#
loop_
_entity_poly.entity_id
_entity_poly.type
_entity_poly.pdbx_seq_one_letter_code
_entity_poly.pdbx_strand_id
1 'polypeptide(L)'
;LMTAGSALYMIMVRAFRDTPAVWAGAVSAFLLFILGWFVTDPLTVSARDAVLLATFGASFALASILWTEGSRLIPAPESGLLGSAEVPFAILFAFLFLAEIPPVASLVGGAIVLCAVFAHAGRDWLMARSQRPASNIS
;
A
#
# COMPACT_ATOMS: atom_id res chain seq x y z
N LEU A 1 12.04 12.03 17.14
CA LEU A 1 11.13 12.90 16.36
C LEU A 1 10.35 12.09 15.31
N MET A 2 11.02 11.31 14.45
CA MET A 2 10.34 10.47 13.43
C MET A 2 9.39 9.43 14.02
N THR A 3 9.80 8.68 15.04
CA THR A 3 8.95 7.66 15.70
C THR A 3 7.71 8.24 16.37
N ALA A 4 7.84 9.41 17.01
CA ALA A 4 6.72 10.14 17.61
C ALA A 4 5.75 10.67 16.53
N GLY A 5 6.28 11.17 15.41
CA GLY A 5 5.47 11.61 14.26
C GLY A 5 4.67 10.47 13.63
N SER A 6 5.29 9.31 13.42
CA SER A 6 4.62 8.12 12.88
C SER A 6 3.56 7.57 13.85
N ALA A 7 3.83 7.59 15.15
CA ALA A 7 2.87 7.18 16.18
C ALA A 7 1.66 8.12 16.22
N LEU A 8 1.89 9.44 16.22
CA LEU A 8 0.82 10.44 16.20
C LEU A 8 -0.04 10.34 14.94
N TYR A 9 0.59 10.13 13.77
CA TYR A 9 -0.09 9.89 12.51
C TYR A 9 -1.00 8.66 12.57
N MET A 10 -0.49 7.52 13.06
CA MET A 10 -1.30 6.31 13.24
C MET A 10 -2.48 6.51 14.20
N ILE A 11 -2.29 7.29 15.26
CA ILE A 11 -3.35 7.62 16.21
C ILE A 11 -4.42 8.49 15.54
N MET A 12 -4.03 9.55 14.81
CA MET A 12 -4.98 10.42 14.11
C MET A 12 -5.79 9.67 13.03
N VAL A 13 -5.14 8.82 12.23
CA VAL A 13 -5.81 8.00 11.21
C VAL A 13 -6.84 7.05 11.84
N ARG A 14 -6.56 6.54 13.04
CA ARG A 14 -7.49 5.67 13.77
C ARG A 14 -8.59 6.45 14.51
N ALA A 15 -8.30 7.66 14.98
CA ALA A 15 -9.24 8.52 15.71
C ALA A 15 -10.29 9.19 14.80
N PHE A 16 -9.91 9.51 13.56
CA PHE A 16 -10.80 10.14 12.57
C PHE A 16 -11.23 9.16 11.46
N ARG A 17 -11.58 7.92 11.86
CA ARG A 17 -11.93 6.83 10.94
C ARG A 17 -13.15 7.14 10.05
N ASP A 18 -14.04 8.04 10.48
CA ASP A 18 -15.23 8.47 9.74
C ASP A 18 -14.98 9.60 8.73
N THR A 19 -13.78 10.16 8.71
CA THR A 19 -13.40 11.17 7.71
C THR A 19 -12.86 10.43 6.49
N PRO A 20 -13.28 10.75 5.25
CA PRO A 20 -12.77 10.06 4.09
C PRO A 20 -11.26 10.30 4.00
N ALA A 21 -10.45 9.29 4.30
CA ALA A 21 -9.00 9.43 4.35
C ALA A 21 -8.41 9.85 2.99
N VAL A 22 -9.11 9.52 1.89
CA VAL A 22 -8.82 10.03 0.54
C VAL A 22 -8.93 11.56 0.48
N TRP A 23 -10.00 12.15 1.02
CA TRP A 23 -10.20 13.59 1.04
C TRP A 23 -9.18 14.29 1.95
N ALA A 24 -8.87 13.71 3.11
CA ALA A 24 -7.83 14.23 4.00
C ALA A 24 -6.44 14.20 3.35
N GLY A 25 -6.13 13.12 2.60
CA GLY A 25 -4.90 13.00 1.82
C GLY A 25 -4.81 14.04 0.71
N ALA A 26 -5.90 14.27 -0.02
CA ALA A 26 -5.97 15.27 -1.08
C ALA A 26 -5.74 16.71 -0.55
N VAL A 27 -6.38 17.07 0.56
CA VAL A 27 -6.19 18.38 1.21
C VAL A 27 -4.75 18.54 1.71
N SER A 28 -4.18 17.48 2.29
CA SER A 28 -2.78 17.49 2.75
C SER A 28 -1.80 17.69 1.60
N ALA A 29 -1.99 16.99 0.48
CA ALA A 29 -1.17 17.15 -0.72
C ALA A 29 -1.28 18.58 -1.30
N PHE A 30 -2.48 19.15 -1.30
CA PHE A 30 -2.70 20.53 -1.75
C PHE A 30 -2.02 21.56 -0.84
N LEU A 31 -2.11 21.40 0.48
CA LEU A 31 -1.42 22.27 1.44
C LEU A 31 0.11 22.17 1.30
N LEU A 32 0.63 20.96 1.11
CA LEU A 32 2.06 20.74 0.87
C LEU A 32 2.52 21.39 -0.44
N PHE A 33 1.70 21.36 -1.50
CA PHE A 33 2.00 22.07 -2.74
C PHE A 33 2.09 23.58 -2.53
N ILE A 34 1.11 24.18 -1.84
CA ILE A 34 1.13 25.62 -1.50
C ILE A 34 2.38 25.96 -0.69
N LEU A 35 2.67 25.18 0.35
CA LEU A 35 3.83 25.44 1.21
C LEU A 35 5.15 25.25 0.45
N GLY A 36 5.23 24.25 -0.43
CA GLY A 36 6.39 23.97 -1.27
C GLY A 36 6.70 25.10 -2.25
N TRP A 37 5.67 25.81 -2.73
CA TRP A 37 5.84 26.99 -3.58
C TRP A 37 6.59 28.13 -2.90
N PHE A 38 6.53 28.24 -1.57
CA PHE A 38 7.30 29.26 -0.83
C PHE A 38 8.78 28.90 -0.64
N VAL A 39 9.12 27.61 -0.81
CA VAL A 39 10.47 27.08 -0.53
C VAL A 39 11.22 26.76 -1.82
N THR A 40 10.49 26.45 -2.89
CA THR A 40 11.04 26.02 -4.18
C THR A 40 10.42 26.83 -5.31
N ASP A 41 11.11 26.94 -6.43
CA ASP A 41 10.58 27.57 -7.64
C ASP A 41 10.11 26.49 -8.62
N PRO A 42 8.87 26.00 -8.53
CA PRO A 42 8.41 24.81 -9.25
C PRO A 42 8.39 24.96 -10.77
N LEU A 43 8.51 26.19 -11.28
CA LEU A 43 8.62 26.49 -12.71
C LEU A 43 10.02 26.26 -13.28
N THR A 44 11.03 26.01 -12.42
CA THR A 44 12.40 25.68 -12.84
C THR A 44 12.57 24.22 -13.25
N VAL A 45 11.56 23.37 -13.01
CA VAL A 45 11.56 21.96 -13.36
C VAL A 45 11.46 21.79 -14.88
N SER A 46 12.35 20.98 -15.45
CA SER A 46 12.30 20.61 -16.87
C SER A 46 10.97 19.96 -17.22
N ALA A 47 10.44 20.20 -18.42
CA ALA A 47 9.19 19.60 -18.89
C ALA A 47 9.19 18.06 -18.78
N ARG A 48 10.35 17.42 -18.98
CA ARG A 48 10.51 15.97 -18.80
C ARG A 48 10.30 15.54 -17.35
N ASP A 49 10.90 16.27 -16.41
CA ASP A 49 10.83 15.97 -15.00
C ASP A 49 9.44 16.28 -14.44
N ALA A 50 8.76 17.31 -14.97
CA ALA A 50 7.37 17.60 -14.66
C ALA A 50 6.43 16.44 -15.03
N VAL A 51 6.63 15.81 -16.21
CA VAL A 51 5.84 14.63 -16.61
C VAL A 51 6.12 13.43 -15.70
N LEU A 52 7.38 13.19 -15.33
CA LEU A 52 7.75 12.14 -14.38
C LEU A 52 7.12 12.38 -13.00
N LEU A 53 7.16 13.61 -12.50
CA LEU A 53 6.59 13.97 -11.21
C LEU A 53 5.06 13.85 -11.21
N ALA A 54 4.41 14.26 -12.30
CA ALA A 54 2.96 14.14 -12.47
C ALA A 54 2.51 12.68 -12.56
N THR A 55 3.21 11.85 -13.33
CA THR A 55 2.90 10.42 -13.44
C THR A 55 3.13 9.69 -12.12
N PHE A 56 4.25 9.95 -11.44
CA PHE A 56 4.51 9.42 -10.11
C PHE A 56 3.44 9.83 -9.09
N GLY A 57 3.09 11.12 -9.04
CA GLY A 57 2.05 11.65 -8.16
C GLY A 57 0.69 11.02 -8.41
N ALA A 58 0.31 10.83 -9.68
CA ALA A 58 -0.92 10.16 -10.07
C ALA A 58 -0.93 8.67 -9.65
N SER A 59 0.17 7.95 -9.88
CA SER A 59 0.32 6.57 -9.43
C SER A 59 0.25 6.44 -7.91
N PHE A 60 0.88 7.35 -7.17
CA PHE A 60 0.84 7.39 -5.71
C PHE A 60 -0.57 7.68 -5.17
N ALA A 61 -1.28 8.64 -5.79
CA ALA A 61 -2.66 8.96 -5.42
C ALA A 61 -3.59 7.76 -5.66
N LEU A 62 -3.47 7.10 -6.82
CA LEU A 62 -4.23 5.90 -7.13
C LEU A 62 -3.95 4.76 -6.13
N ALA A 63 -2.67 4.50 -5.83
CA ALA A 63 -2.26 3.49 -4.85
C ALA A 63 -2.83 3.79 -3.46
N SER A 64 -2.77 5.06 -3.02
CA SER A 64 -3.32 5.49 -1.72
C SER A 64 -4.84 5.32 -1.65
N ILE A 65 -5.57 5.63 -2.72
CA ILE A 65 -7.02 5.44 -2.81
C ILE A 65 -7.37 3.94 -2.76
N LEU A 66 -6.69 3.12 -3.57
CA LEU A 66 -6.89 1.67 -3.59
C LEU A 66 -6.57 1.02 -2.25
N TRP A 67 -5.51 1.46 -1.57
CA TRP A 67 -5.19 1.02 -0.22
C TRP A 67 -6.29 1.39 0.76
N THR A 68 -6.72 2.65 0.73
CA THR A 68 -7.72 3.18 1.67
C THR A 68 -9.05 2.45 1.50
N GLU A 69 -9.58 2.37 0.29
CA GLU A 69 -10.85 1.68 0.03
C GLU A 69 -10.72 0.16 0.14
N GLY A 70 -9.61 -0.43 -0.32
CA GLY A 70 -9.34 -1.86 -0.20
C GLY A 70 -9.26 -2.35 1.25
N SER A 71 -8.65 -1.55 2.13
CA SER A 71 -8.57 -1.87 3.56
C SER A 71 -9.93 -1.86 4.27
N ARG A 72 -10.95 -1.20 3.69
CA ARG A 72 -12.33 -1.18 4.21
C ARG A 72 -13.15 -2.37 3.75
N LEU A 73 -12.76 -3.02 2.64
CA LEU A 73 -13.47 -4.14 2.02
C LEU A 73 -12.93 -5.51 2.46
N ILE A 74 -11.74 -5.57 3.05
CA ILE A 74 -11.03 -6.80 3.38
C ILE A 74 -10.93 -6.98 4.91
N PRO A 75 -11.21 -8.17 5.47
CA PRO A 75 -11.01 -8.46 6.89
C PRO A 75 -9.58 -8.14 7.37
N ALA A 76 -9.45 -7.62 8.60
CA ALA A 76 -8.15 -7.21 9.16
C ALA A 76 -7.02 -8.27 9.09
N PRO A 77 -7.28 -9.58 9.27
CA PRO A 77 -6.25 -10.62 9.10
C PRO A 77 -5.71 -10.72 7.67
N GLU A 78 -6.59 -10.64 6.67
CA GLU A 78 -6.22 -10.70 5.25
C GLU A 78 -5.43 -9.45 4.82
N SER A 79 -5.79 -8.26 5.34
CA SER A 79 -5.04 -7.03 5.10
C SER A 79 -3.61 -7.08 5.65
N GLY A 80 -3.42 -7.67 6.84
CA GLY A 80 -2.09 -7.85 7.43
C GLY A 80 -1.20 -8.80 6.61
N LEU A 81 -1.79 -9.84 6.02
CA LEU A 81 -1.07 -10.77 5.15
C LEU A 81 -0.67 -10.14 3.83
N LEU A 82 -1.58 -9.38 3.20
CA LEU A 82 -1.26 -8.59 2.01
C LEU A 82 -0.11 -7.59 2.29
N GLY A 83 -0.16 -6.90 3.43
CA GLY A 83 0.93 -6.01 3.86
C GLY A 83 2.25 -6.75 4.06
N SER A 84 2.23 -7.97 4.60
CA SER A 84 3.44 -8.79 4.69
C SER A 84 3.98 -9.21 3.31
N ALA A 85 3.09 -9.45 2.34
CA ALA A 85 3.45 -9.84 0.97
C ALA A 85 4.01 -8.69 0.14
N GLU A 86 3.73 -7.44 0.50
CA GLU A 86 4.21 -6.25 -0.22
C GLU A 86 5.74 -6.23 -0.34
N VAL A 87 6.46 -6.52 0.75
CA VAL A 87 7.93 -6.51 0.79
C VAL A 87 8.56 -7.51 -0.19
N PRO A 88 8.20 -8.81 -0.21
CA PRO A 88 8.72 -9.73 -1.22
C PRO A 88 8.31 -9.35 -2.65
N PHE A 89 7.11 -8.82 -2.87
CA PHE A 89 6.72 -8.32 -4.20
C PHE A 89 7.59 -7.15 -4.64
N ALA A 90 7.91 -6.21 -3.75
CA ALA A 90 8.81 -5.10 -4.04
C ALA A 90 10.21 -5.61 -4.44
N ILE A 91 10.75 -6.61 -3.72
CA ILE A 91 12.04 -7.24 -4.07
C ILE A 91 11.96 -7.90 -5.46
N LEU A 92 10.87 -8.63 -5.74
CA LEU A 92 10.66 -9.28 -7.04
C LEU A 92 10.58 -8.27 -8.18
N PHE A 93 9.85 -7.17 -7.99
CA PHE A 93 9.72 -6.11 -9.00
C PHE A 93 11.02 -5.32 -9.19
N ALA A 94 11.78 -5.04 -8.13
CA ALA A 94 13.10 -4.42 -8.26
C ALA A 94 14.06 -5.30 -9.07
N PHE A 95 14.06 -6.62 -8.82
CA PHE A 95 14.81 -7.56 -9.63
C PHE A 95 14.34 -7.59 -11.10
N LEU A 96 13.03 -7.60 -11.34
CA LEU A 96 12.45 -7.74 -12.68
C LEU A 96 12.58 -6.48 -13.54
N PHE A 97 12.31 -5.30 -12.98
CA PHE A 97 12.26 -4.03 -13.73
C PHE A 97 13.55 -3.22 -13.63
N LEU A 98 14.28 -3.35 -12.53
CA LEU A 98 15.50 -2.59 -12.26
C LEU A 98 16.77 -3.43 -12.43
N ALA A 99 16.66 -4.75 -12.65
CA ALA A 99 17.77 -5.70 -12.75
C ALA A 99 18.73 -5.66 -11.54
N GLU A 100 18.26 -5.17 -10.40
CA GLU A 100 19.02 -5.19 -9.14
C GLU A 100 19.06 -6.63 -8.62
N ILE A 101 20.26 -7.19 -8.44
CA ILE A 101 20.44 -8.55 -7.92
C ILE A 101 20.25 -8.51 -6.39
N PRO A 102 19.13 -9.03 -5.85
CA PRO A 102 18.91 -8.99 -4.42
C PRO A 102 19.90 -9.93 -3.70
N PRO A 103 20.37 -9.57 -2.49
CA PRO A 103 21.17 -10.45 -1.66
C PRO A 103 20.46 -11.78 -1.42
N VAL A 104 21.22 -12.87 -1.29
CA VAL A 104 20.67 -14.22 -1.04
C VAL A 104 19.73 -14.23 0.18
N ALA A 105 20.06 -13.47 1.23
CA ALA A 105 19.22 -13.31 2.41
C ALA A 105 17.83 -12.72 2.09
N SER A 106 17.75 -11.72 1.21
CA SER A 106 16.49 -11.11 0.77
C SER A 106 15.66 -12.07 -0.06
N LEU A 107 16.31 -12.90 -0.89
CA LEU A 107 15.64 -13.92 -1.68
C LEU A 107 15.01 -15.01 -0.79
N VAL A 108 15.77 -15.49 0.20
CA VAL A 108 15.30 -16.50 1.17
C VAL A 108 14.18 -15.94 2.04
N GLY A 109 14.35 -14.74 2.60
CA GLY A 109 13.32 -14.08 3.39
C GLY A 109 12.03 -13.85 2.58
N GLY A 110 12.17 -13.39 1.34
CA GLY A 110 11.03 -13.17 0.46
C GLY A 110 10.29 -14.46 0.10
N ALA A 111 11.01 -15.55 -0.17
CA ALA A 111 10.41 -16.86 -0.42
C ALA A 111 9.62 -17.38 0.79
N ILE A 112 10.15 -17.23 2.02
CA ILE A 112 9.46 -17.64 3.24
C ILE A 112 8.14 -16.89 3.41
N VAL A 113 8.14 -15.57 3.22
CA VAL A 113 6.94 -14.73 3.35
C VAL A 113 5.91 -15.10 2.27
N LEU A 114 6.31 -15.27 1.01
CA LEU A 114 5.41 -15.71 -0.05
C LEU A 114 4.79 -17.08 0.26
N CYS A 115 5.59 -18.06 0.69
CA CYS A 115 5.08 -19.36 1.10
C CYS A 115 4.05 -19.26 2.24
N ALA A 116 4.30 -18.42 3.24
CA ALA A 116 3.37 -18.20 4.34
C ALA A 116 2.04 -17.59 3.85
N VAL A 117 2.11 -16.60 2.97
CA VAL A 117 0.93 -15.94 2.38
C VAL A 117 0.13 -16.92 1.52
N PHE A 118 0.77 -17.70 0.64
CA PHE A 118 0.09 -18.71 -0.18
C PHE A 118 -0.53 -19.83 0.66
N ALA A 119 0.16 -20.30 1.70
CA ALA A 119 -0.36 -21.32 2.60
C ALA A 119 -1.58 -20.80 3.39
N HIS A 120 -1.55 -19.55 3.83
CA HIS A 120 -2.68 -18.94 4.51
C HIS A 120 -3.87 -18.74 3.56
N ALA A 121 -3.65 -18.12 2.40
CA ALA A 121 -4.70 -17.89 1.41
C ALA A 121 -5.33 -19.21 0.91
N GLY A 122 -4.51 -20.25 0.71
CA GLY A 122 -5.01 -21.58 0.33
C GLY A 122 -5.85 -22.23 1.42
N ARG A 123 -5.47 -22.11 2.70
CA ARG A 123 -6.25 -22.60 3.84
C ARG A 123 -7.58 -21.87 3.96
N ASP A 124 -7.58 -20.56 3.79
CA ASP A 124 -8.80 -19.73 3.84
C ASP A 124 -9.76 -20.11 2.69
N TRP A 125 -9.24 -20.31 1.48
CA TRP A 125 -10.03 -20.78 0.34
C TRP A 125 -10.61 -22.18 0.55
N LEU A 126 -9.85 -23.08 1.17
CA LEU A 126 -10.31 -24.43 1.53
C LEU A 126 -11.42 -24.36 2.61
N MET A 127 -11.28 -23.50 3.62
CA MET A 127 -12.31 -23.30 4.66
C MET A 127 -13.58 -22.65 4.09
N ALA A 128 -13.44 -21.66 3.20
CA ALA A 128 -14.57 -21.05 2.49
C ALA A 128 -15.31 -22.07 1.59
N ARG A 129 -14.60 -23.04 1.02
CA ARG A 129 -15.22 -24.16 0.28
C ARG A 129 -15.98 -25.13 1.17
N SER A 130 -15.51 -25.40 2.38
CA SER A 130 -16.21 -26.26 3.35
C SER A 130 -17.46 -25.60 3.97
N GLN A 131 -17.61 -24.28 3.87
CA GLN A 131 -18.76 -23.53 4.38
C GLN A 131 -19.87 -23.27 3.35
N ARG A 132 -19.84 -23.82 2.13
CA ARG A 132 -21.07 -23.91 1.32
C ARG A 132 -21.93 -25.03 1.92
N PRO A 133 -22.96 -24.74 2.74
CA PRO A 133 -23.88 -25.79 3.13
C PRO A 133 -24.63 -26.16 1.86
N ALA A 134 -24.80 -27.45 1.62
CA ALA A 134 -25.78 -27.92 0.66
C ALA A 134 -27.11 -27.21 0.98
N SER A 135 -27.54 -26.31 0.11
CA SER A 135 -28.92 -25.86 0.07
C SER A 135 -29.76 -27.00 -0.52
N ASN A 136 -29.88 -28.10 0.24
CA ASN A 136 -31.12 -28.87 0.33
C ASN A 136 -31.83 -28.24 1.52
N ILE A 137 -33.10 -27.87 1.49
CA ILE A 137 -34.34 -28.57 1.12
C ILE A 137 -35.38 -27.41 1.05
N SER A 138 -36.39 -27.33 0.19
CA SER A 138 -37.34 -28.30 -0.36
C SER A 138 -38.17 -27.60 -1.44
#